data_AF-A0A2N2ZB64-F1
#
_entry.id   AF-A0A2N2ZB64-F1
#
_cell.length_a   1.000
_cell.length_b   1.000
_cell.length_c   1.000
_cell.angle_alpha   90.00
_cell.angle_beta   90.00
_cell.angle_gamma   90.00
#
_symmetry.space_group_name_H-M   'P 1'
#
loop_
_entity.id
_entity.type
_entity.pdbx_description
1 polymer ?
#
loop_
_entity_poly.entity_id
_entity_poly.type
_entity_poly.pdbx_seq_one_letter_code
_entity_poly.pdbx_strand_id
1 'polypeptide(L)'
;HISSFMLGKTVLEIEKNEKNIFDMAGSGFGSTVRLAKSSPAMWTPIFVQNKKNVLTALDEYILNLQEFRKMIAEEDIDGIFQDMQNTNHIREVLKGIYNEV
;
A
#
# COMPACT_ATOMS: atom_id res chain seq x y z
N HIS A 1 5.59 3.51 -4.38
CA HIS A 1 6.90 2.85 -4.23
C HIS A 1 7.13 2.33 -2.83
N ILE A 2 7.19 3.18 -1.80
CA ILE A 2 7.45 2.75 -0.41
C ILE A 2 6.48 1.64 0.04
N SER A 3 5.16 1.81 -0.17
CA SER A 3 4.17 0.78 0.19
C SER A 3 4.43 -0.58 -0.50
N SER A 4 4.92 -0.57 -1.74
CA SER A 4 5.25 -1.79 -2.49
C SER A 4 6.49 -2.48 -1.92
N PHE A 5 7.57 -1.71 -1.66
CA PHE A 5 8.78 -2.21 -1.00
C PHE A 5 8.48 -2.79 0.39
N MET A 6 7.71 -2.06 1.20
CA MET A 6 7.41 -2.46 2.57
C MET A 6 6.45 -3.65 2.62
N LEU A 7 5.45 -3.71 1.74
CA LEU A 7 4.60 -4.90 1.63
C LEU A 7 5.41 -6.14 1.23
N GLY A 8 6.32 -6.01 0.25
CA GLY A 8 7.23 -7.09 -0.13
C GLY A 8 8.13 -7.53 1.02
N LYS A 9 8.72 -6.57 1.74
CA LYS A 9 9.53 -6.83 2.94
C LYS A 9 8.73 -7.59 4.01
N THR A 10 7.53 -7.13 4.35
CA THR A 10 6.68 -7.76 5.36
C THR A 10 6.36 -9.21 5.01
N VAL A 11 6.06 -9.51 3.75
CA VAL A 11 5.80 -10.91 3.32
C VAL A 11 7.05 -11.77 3.47
N LEU A 12 8.23 -11.28 3.08
CA LEU A 12 9.49 -12.01 3.26
C LEU A 12 9.84 -12.24 4.73
N GLU A 13 9.38 -11.38 5.64
CA GLU A 13 9.61 -11.53 7.08
C GLU A 13 8.62 -12.50 7.75
N ILE A 14 7.36 -12.53 7.29
CA ILE A 14 6.30 -13.39 7.83
C ILE A 14 6.37 -14.80 7.24
N GLU A 15 6.53 -14.91 5.92
CA GLU A 15 6.60 -16.19 5.21
C GLU A 15 8.07 -16.54 4.92
N LYS A 16 8.56 -17.61 5.54
CA LYS A 16 9.94 -18.09 5.38
C LYS A 16 10.05 -19.19 4.33
N ASN A 17 8.92 -19.77 3.92
CA ASN A 17 8.89 -20.78 2.88
C ASN A 17 8.88 -20.11 1.51
N GLU A 18 10.00 -20.22 0.81
CA GLU A 18 10.16 -19.67 -0.53
C GLU A 18 9.10 -20.18 -1.52
N LYS A 19 8.67 -21.44 -1.41
CA LYS A 19 7.62 -22.00 -2.27
C LYS A 19 6.29 -21.26 -2.09
N ASN A 20 5.92 -20.95 -0.86
CA ASN A 20 4.71 -20.18 -0.57
C ASN A 20 4.81 -18.75 -1.10
N ILE A 21 5.99 -18.12 -1.01
CA ILE A 21 6.26 -16.81 -1.60
C ILE A 21 6.08 -16.85 -3.13
N PHE A 22 6.58 -17.90 -3.80
CA PHE A 22 6.41 -18.09 -5.25
C PHE A 22 4.96 -18.29 -5.63
N ASP A 23 4.21 -19.09 -4.89
CA ASP A 23 2.77 -19.32 -5.13
C ASP A 23 1.97 -18.01 -4.95
N MET A 24 2.29 -17.22 -3.92
CA MET A 24 1.70 -15.88 -3.73
C MET A 24 2.04 -14.93 -4.88
N ALA A 25 3.25 -14.97 -5.42
CA ALA A 25 3.62 -14.12 -6.55
C ALA A 25 2.70 -14.35 -7.78
N GLY A 26 2.16 -15.56 -7.93
CA GLY A 26 1.16 -15.89 -8.95
C GLY A 26 -0.28 -15.41 -8.65
N SER A 27 -0.63 -15.15 -7.39
CA SER A 27 -2.00 -14.89 -6.92
C SER A 27 -2.39 -13.39 -6.90
N GLY A 28 -1.87 -12.58 -7.82
CA GLY A 28 -2.12 -11.13 -7.88
C GLY A 28 -1.23 -10.30 -6.96
N PHE A 29 -0.67 -10.88 -5.89
CA PHE A 29 0.32 -10.22 -5.02
C PHE A 29 1.55 -9.74 -5.80
N GLY A 30 2.03 -10.53 -6.78
CA GLY A 30 3.13 -10.12 -7.66
C GLY A 30 2.86 -8.82 -8.42
N SER A 31 1.59 -8.54 -8.74
CA SER A 31 1.20 -7.26 -9.36
C SER A 31 1.19 -6.09 -8.37
N THR A 32 0.81 -6.34 -7.11
CA THR A 32 0.79 -5.37 -6.01
C THR A 32 2.19 -4.96 -5.57
N VAL A 33 3.14 -5.91 -5.51
CA VAL A 33 4.54 -5.64 -5.15
C VAL A 33 5.43 -5.34 -6.36
N ARG A 34 4.86 -5.10 -7.54
CA ARG A 34 5.63 -4.88 -8.79
C ARG A 34 6.72 -3.80 -8.65
N LEU A 35 6.43 -2.72 -7.91
CA LEU A 35 7.35 -1.60 -7.72
C LEU A 35 8.45 -1.88 -6.69
N ALA A 36 8.34 -2.95 -5.90
CA ALA A 36 9.40 -3.37 -4.98
C ALA A 36 10.67 -3.87 -5.71
N LYS A 37 10.57 -4.14 -7.02
CA LYS A 37 11.70 -4.53 -7.87
C LYS A 37 12.49 -3.34 -8.42
N SER A 38 12.06 -2.11 -8.12
CA SER A 38 12.76 -0.90 -8.56
C SER A 38 14.12 -0.73 -7.89
N SER A 39 15.03 0.01 -8.52
CA SER A 39 16.40 0.20 -8.02
C SER A 39 16.45 1.01 -6.70
N PRO A 40 17.05 0.49 -5.61
CA PRO A 40 17.28 1.26 -4.41
C PRO A 40 18.17 2.49 -4.66
N ALA A 41 19.19 2.36 -5.52
CA ALA A 41 20.08 3.47 -5.87
C ALA A 41 19.35 4.64 -6.54
N MET A 42 18.24 4.36 -7.23
CA MET A 42 17.38 5.39 -7.82
C MET A 42 16.44 6.02 -6.78
N TRP A 43 15.78 5.19 -5.96
CA TRP A 43 14.71 5.68 -5.08
C TRP A 43 15.20 6.31 -3.77
N THR A 44 16.33 5.87 -3.23
CA THR A 44 16.92 6.45 -2.02
C THR A 44 17.13 7.97 -2.14
N PRO A 45 17.84 8.50 -3.16
CA PRO A 45 18.02 9.94 -3.28
C PRO A 45 16.69 10.68 -3.51
N ILE A 46 15.73 10.10 -4.23
CA ILE A 46 14.41 10.71 -4.45
C ILE A 46 13.66 10.88 -3.12
N PHE A 47 13.67 9.86 -2.25
CA PHE A 47 13.02 9.95 -0.95
C PHE A 47 13.71 10.97 -0.04
N VAL A 48 15.04 11.05 -0.06
CA VAL A 48 15.79 12.03 0.74
C VAL A 48 15.55 13.46 0.23
N GLN A 49 15.56 13.68 -1.09
CA GLN A 49 15.31 14.99 -1.68
C GLN A 49 13.88 15.48 -1.40
N ASN A 50 12.89 14.59 -1.43
CA ASN A 50 11.49 14.92 -1.15
C ASN A 50 11.05 14.57 0.29
N LYS A 51 11.99 14.53 1.24
CA LYS A 51 11.79 14.01 2.60
C LYS A 51 10.55 14.56 3.29
N LYS A 52 10.33 15.89 3.24
CA LYS A 52 9.21 16.52 3.94
C LYS A 52 7.86 15.95 3.50
N ASN A 53 7.60 15.95 2.19
CA ASN A 53 6.33 15.46 1.65
C ASN A 53 6.19 13.94 1.80
N VAL A 54 7.31 13.20 1.67
CA VAL A 54 7.32 11.75 1.87
C VAL A 54 6.96 11.39 3.32
N LEU A 55 7.53 12.10 4.31
CA LEU A 55 7.22 11.87 5.72
C LEU A 55 5.75 12.17 6.01
N THR A 56 5.24 13.33 5.59
CA THR A 56 3.82 13.65 5.78
C THR A 56 2.91 12.59 5.18
N ALA A 57 3.17 12.16 3.94
CA ALA A 57 2.37 11.11 3.31
C ALA A 57 2.48 9.74 4.02
N LEU A 58 3.66 9.41 4.57
CA LEU A 58 3.85 8.18 5.33
C LEU A 58 3.12 8.22 6.66
N ASP A 59 3.17 9.34 7.38
CA ASP A 59 2.50 9.49 8.67
C ASP A 59 0.98 9.31 8.52
N GLU A 60 0.37 9.98 7.54
CA GLU A 60 -1.06 9.81 7.21
C GLU A 60 -1.39 8.38 6.78
N TYR A 61 -0.52 7.75 5.97
CA TYR A 61 -0.73 6.36 5.55
C TYR A 61 -0.65 5.38 6.74
N ILE A 62 0.28 5.59 7.67
CA ILE A 62 0.42 4.78 8.87
C ILE A 62 -0.81 4.96 9.77
N LEU A 63 -1.31 6.18 9.94
CA LEU A 63 -2.54 6.46 10.70
C LEU A 63 -3.73 5.69 10.11
N ASN A 64 -3.98 5.80 8.81
CA ASN A 64 -5.05 5.04 8.13
C ASN A 64 -4.92 3.52 8.36
N LEU A 65 -3.71 2.96 8.29
CA LEU A 65 -3.48 1.54 8.54
C LEU A 65 -3.74 1.15 10.01
N GLN A 66 -3.39 2.02 10.95
CA GLN A 66 -3.62 1.79 12.39
C GLN A 66 -5.11 1.83 12.73
N GLU A 67 -5.85 2.78 12.16
CA GLU A 67 -7.30 2.88 12.32
C GLU A 67 -8.01 1.67 11.72
N PHE A 68 -7.64 1.27 10.50
CA PHE A 68 -8.21 0.08 9.86
C PHE A 68 -7.90 -1.20 10.65
N ARG A 69 -6.67 -1.34 11.16
CA ARG A 69 -6.30 -2.46 12.06
C ARG A 69 -7.15 -2.46 13.33
N LYS A 70 -7.42 -1.29 13.91
CA LYS A 70 -8.24 -1.16 15.12
C LYS A 70 -9.67 -1.65 14.85
N MET A 71 -10.28 -1.21 13.75
CA MET A 71 -11.63 -1.67 13.36
C MET A 71 -11.67 -3.20 13.23
N ILE A 72 -10.65 -3.82 12.63
CA ILE A 72 -10.54 -5.29 12.56
C ILE A 72 -10.45 -5.91 13.96
N ALA A 73 -9.62 -5.35 14.85
CA ALA A 73 -9.41 -5.89 16.19
C ALA A 73 -10.66 -5.77 17.09
N GLU A 74 -11.52 -4.79 16.81
CA GLU A 74 -12.79 -4.53 17.52
C GLU A 74 -13.99 -5.24 16.86
N GLU A 75 -13.77 -5.99 15.77
CA GLU A 75 -14.82 -6.61 14.97
C GLU A 75 -15.88 -5.60 14.46
N ASP A 76 -15.46 -4.36 14.18
CA ASP A 76 -16.32 -3.30 13.65
C ASP A 76 -16.59 -3.51 12.15
N ILE A 77 -17.47 -4.47 11.85
CA ILE A 77 -17.82 -4.88 10.48
C ILE A 77 -18.37 -3.69 9.67
N ASP A 78 -19.23 -2.89 10.29
CA ASP A 78 -19.86 -1.75 9.62
C ASP A 78 -18.83 -0.65 9.33
N GLY A 79 -17.94 -0.34 10.29
CA GLY A 79 -16.84 0.60 10.09
C GLY A 79 -15.90 0.18 8.97
N ILE A 80 -15.48 -1.09 8.95
CA ILE A 80 -14.63 -1.64 7.88
C ILE A 80 -15.31 -1.48 6.51
N PHE A 81 -16.58 -1.86 6.41
CA PHE A 81 -17.31 -1.78 5.14
C PHE A 81 -17.44 -0.33 4.66
N GLN A 82 -17.80 0.59 5.55
CA GLN A 82 -17.96 2.01 5.22
C GLN A 82 -16.65 2.65 4.79
N ASP A 83 -15.54 2.37 5.49
CA ASP A 83 -14.23 2.89 5.14
C ASP A 83 -13.78 2.43 3.74
N MET A 84 -13.98 1.14 3.44
CA MET A 84 -13.74 0.58 2.11
C MET A 84 -14.66 1.19 1.04
N GLN A 85 -15.95 1.40 1.36
CA GLN A 85 -16.92 1.99 0.43
C GLN A 85 -16.57 3.45 0.12
N ASN A 86 -16.22 4.24 1.12
CA ASN A 86 -15.78 5.63 0.96
C ASN A 86 -14.51 5.70 0.12
N THR A 87 -13.55 4.81 0.36
CA THR A 87 -12.31 4.74 -0.44
C THR A 87 -12.58 4.43 -1.92
N ASN A 88 -13.59 3.60 -2.23
CA ASN A 88 -13.96 3.29 -3.61
C ASN A 88 -14.43 4.52 -4.42
N HIS A 89 -14.85 5.60 -3.76
CA HIS A 89 -15.20 6.86 -4.40
C HIS A 89 -14.00 7.51 -5.12
N ILE A 90 -12.75 7.07 -4.84
CA ILE A 90 -11.57 7.45 -5.63
C ILE A 90 -11.75 7.15 -7.13
N ARG A 91 -12.60 6.16 -7.49
CA ARG A 91 -12.91 5.86 -8.89
C ARG A 91 -13.61 7.02 -9.59
N GLU A 92 -14.42 7.81 -8.89
CA GLU A 92 -15.13 8.96 -9.44
C GLU A 92 -14.19 10.15 -9.59
N VAL A 93 -13.34 10.39 -8.59
CA VAL A 93 -12.27 11.39 -8.65
C VAL A 93 -11.34 11.12 -9.84
N LEU A 94 -10.95 9.86 -10.04
CA LEU A 94 -10.09 9.47 -11.17
C LEU A 94 -10.80 9.61 -12.52
N LYS A 95 -12.10 9.34 -12.63
CA LYS A 95 -12.87 9.55 -13.86
C LYS A 95 -12.96 11.03 -14.24
N GLY A 96 -13.08 11.93 -13.26
CA GLY A 96 -13.05 13.37 -13.49
C GLY A 96 -11.75 13.83 -14.18
N ILE A 97 -10.61 13.27 -13.78
CA ILE A 97 -9.30 13.57 -14.38
C ILE A 97 -9.23 13.14 -15.85
N TYR A 98 -9.86 12.03 -16.23
CA TYR A 98 -9.88 11.58 -17.62
C TYR A 98 -10.90 12.30 -18.50
N ASN A 99 -11.83 13.06 -17.92
CA ASN A 99 -12.82 13.86 -18.65
C ASN A 99 -12.39 15.32 -18.87
N GLU A 100 -11.27 15.75 -18.28
CA GLU A 100 -10.68 17.09 -18.45
C GLU A 100 -9.48 17.11 -19.41
N VAL A 101 -9.23 16.02 -20.16
CA VAL A 101 -8.17 15.90 -21.17
C VAL A 101 -8.75 15.60 -22.56
#